data_AF-A0A351IWY3-F1
#
_entry.id   AF-A0A351IWY3-F1
#
_cell.length_a   1.000
_cell.length_b   1.000
_cell.length_c   1.000
_cell.angle_alpha   90.00
_cell.angle_beta   90.00
_cell.angle_gamma   90.00
#
_symmetry.space_group_name_H-M   'P 1'
#
loop_
_entity.id
_entity.type
_entity.pdbx_description
1 polymer ?
#
loop_
_entity_poly.entity_id
_entity_poly.type
_entity_poly.pdbx_seq_one_letter_code
_entity_poly.pdbx_strand_id
1 'polypeptide(L)'
;MEYRGDQRDLSALIDQYGNCVLHTAYHYLKEKQLAEDVFQNVFLAAYLKMDTFHGDSSIKTWLIRITINQCKDVLKSAYQKQVNVGLEEVACISESAEQIALENIENERLYQSVMALKPDYREVILLRYYHQLAPGEIAQVLQLSNGTIRTRLSRATATLRKILT
;
A
#
# COMPACT_ATOMS: atom_id res chain seq x y z
N MET A 1 -1.73 23.92 -30.59
CA MET A 1 -2.38 22.76 -29.96
C MET A 1 -2.05 22.79 -28.48
N GLU A 2 -3.04 23.16 -27.66
CA GLU A 2 -2.88 23.34 -26.22
C GLU A 2 -3.06 22.01 -25.47
N TYR A 3 -1.96 21.27 -25.27
CA TYR A 3 -1.90 20.08 -24.39
C TYR A 3 -1.67 20.44 -22.91
N ARG A 4 -1.99 21.68 -22.51
CA ARG A 4 -1.58 22.25 -21.21
C ARG A 4 -2.55 22.00 -20.05
N GLY A 5 -3.75 21.48 -20.32
CA GLY A 5 -4.75 21.15 -19.30
C GLY A 5 -4.44 19.84 -18.58
N ASP A 6 -4.09 18.81 -19.34
CA ASP A 6 -4.02 17.42 -18.85
C ASP A 6 -2.77 17.12 -17.99
N GLN A 7 -1.64 17.76 -18.30
CA GLN A 7 -0.42 17.61 -17.49
C GLN A 7 -0.52 18.24 -16.10
N ARG A 8 -1.40 19.24 -15.91
CA ARG A 8 -1.58 19.89 -14.60
C ARG A 8 -2.32 18.98 -13.63
N ASP A 9 -3.24 18.16 -14.12
CA ASP A 9 -4.02 17.24 -13.29
C ASP A 9 -3.16 16.08 -12.81
N LEU A 10 -2.30 15.52 -13.67
CA LEU A 10 -1.37 14.46 -13.28
C LEU A 10 -0.31 14.94 -12.28
N SER A 11 0.28 16.12 -12.49
CA SER A 11 1.25 16.69 -11.56
C SER A 11 0.62 16.91 -10.18
N ALA A 12 -0.59 17.47 -10.11
CA ALA A 12 -1.29 17.69 -8.86
C ALA A 12 -1.58 16.38 -8.11
N LEU A 13 -1.95 15.31 -8.82
CA LEU A 13 -2.15 13.99 -8.24
C LEU A 13 -0.85 13.41 -7.67
N ILE A 14 0.25 13.55 -8.39
CA ILE A 14 1.58 13.08 -7.95
C ILE A 14 2.03 13.88 -6.72
N ASP A 15 1.89 15.21 -6.75
CA ASP A 15 2.28 16.08 -5.64
C ASP A 15 1.48 15.76 -4.37
N GLN A 16 0.18 15.47 -4.52
CA GLN A 16 -0.70 15.20 -3.38
C GLN A 16 -0.61 13.76 -2.86
N TYR A 17 -0.45 12.76 -3.73
CA TYR A 17 -0.59 11.34 -3.37
C TYR A 17 0.66 10.51 -3.62
N GLY A 18 1.70 11.06 -4.25
CA GLY A 18 2.88 10.34 -4.68
C GLY A 18 3.59 9.61 -3.55
N ASN A 19 3.82 10.30 -2.43
CA ASN A 19 4.44 9.70 -1.24
C ASN A 19 3.61 8.54 -0.68
N CYS A 20 2.28 8.67 -0.65
CA CYS A 20 1.40 7.60 -0.19
C CYS A 20 1.51 6.38 -1.11
N VAL A 21 1.45 6.57 -2.43
CA VAL A 21 1.54 5.49 -3.42
C VAL A 21 2.89 4.78 -3.33
N LEU A 22 3.99 5.54 -3.30
CA LEU A 22 5.34 4.98 -3.25
C LEU A 22 5.58 4.20 -1.95
N HIS A 23 5.17 4.74 -0.80
CA HIS A 23 5.28 4.06 0.48
C HIS A 23 4.45 2.78 0.53
N THR A 24 3.21 2.81 0.00
CA THR A 24 2.40 1.59 -0.09
C THR A 24 3.08 0.56 -0.99
N ALA A 25 3.57 0.96 -2.16
CA ALA A 25 4.24 0.03 -3.07
C ALA A 25 5.48 -0.61 -2.44
N TYR A 26 6.31 0.20 -1.78
CA TYR A 26 7.48 -0.27 -1.05
C TYR A 26 7.11 -1.22 0.09
N HIS A 27 6.02 -0.96 0.80
CA HIS A 27 5.55 -1.82 1.88
C HIS A 27 5.24 -3.26 1.40
N TYR A 28 4.68 -3.39 0.20
CA TYR A 28 4.33 -4.69 -0.37
C TYR A 28 5.52 -5.39 -1.02
N LEU A 29 6.35 -4.64 -1.76
CA LEU A 29 7.38 -5.21 -2.62
C LEU A 29 8.73 -5.33 -1.92
N LYS A 30 9.01 -4.47 -0.94
CA LYS A 30 10.29 -4.35 -0.22
C LYS A 30 11.51 -4.18 -1.13
N GLU A 31 11.28 -3.78 -2.38
CA GLU A 31 12.30 -3.55 -3.39
C GLU A 31 12.04 -2.19 -4.03
N LYS A 32 13.03 -1.30 -3.96
CA LYS A 32 12.89 0.09 -4.40
C LYS A 32 12.54 0.20 -5.88
N GLN A 33 13.23 -0.56 -6.73
CA GLN A 33 13.03 -0.52 -8.18
C GLN A 33 11.61 -0.96 -8.55
N LEU A 34 11.14 -2.09 -8.01
CA LEU A 34 9.76 -2.54 -8.23
C LEU A 34 8.72 -1.55 -7.68
N ALA A 35 9.00 -0.88 -6.55
CA ALA A 35 8.11 0.12 -6.00
C ALA A 35 8.01 1.38 -6.89
N GLU A 36 9.14 1.83 -7.45
CA GLU A 36 9.19 2.94 -8.41
C GLU A 36 8.46 2.58 -9.72
N ASP A 37 8.60 1.34 -10.20
CA ASP A 37 7.87 0.85 -11.37
C ASP A 37 6.35 0.83 -11.13
N VAL A 38 5.92 0.31 -9.97
CA VAL A 38 4.50 0.34 -9.59
C VAL A 38 4.01 1.77 -9.44
N PHE A 39 4.79 2.67 -8.83
CA PHE A 39 4.43 4.08 -8.73
C PHE A 39 4.13 4.68 -10.11
N GLN A 40 5.02 4.50 -11.08
CA GLN A 40 4.84 5.01 -12.44
C GLN A 40 3.58 4.43 -13.09
N ASN A 41 3.40 3.10 -12.98
CA ASN A 41 2.25 2.40 -13.54
C ASN A 41 0.92 2.80 -12.88
N VAL A 42 0.92 3.13 -11.58
CA VAL A 42 -0.27 3.60 -10.86
C VAL A 42 -0.72 4.96 -11.41
N PHE A 43 0.20 5.91 -11.52
CA PHE A 43 -0.15 7.25 -12.00
C PHE A 43 -0.48 7.27 -13.49
N LEU A 44 0.15 6.42 -14.30
CA LEU A 44 -0.25 6.20 -15.70
C LEU A 44 -1.65 5.60 -15.78
N ALA A 45 -1.94 4.55 -15.01
CA ALA A 45 -3.26 3.93 -14.98
C ALA A 45 -4.34 4.88 -14.44
N ALA A 46 -4.00 5.71 -13.46
CA ALA A 46 -4.89 6.72 -12.90
C ALA A 46 -5.23 7.80 -13.93
N TYR A 47 -4.23 8.30 -14.65
CA TYR A 47 -4.42 9.25 -15.74
C TYR A 47 -5.34 8.69 -16.83
N LEU A 48 -5.08 7.47 -17.31
CA LEU A 48 -5.90 6.82 -18.35
C LEU A 48 -7.33 6.49 -17.91
N LYS A 49 -7.59 6.38 -16.61
CA LYS A 49 -8.89 5.99 -16.05
C LYS A 49 -9.57 7.14 -15.30
N MET A 50 -9.01 8.34 -15.33
CA MET A 50 -9.52 9.48 -14.57
C MET A 50 -10.98 9.77 -14.91
N ASP A 51 -11.34 9.71 -16.19
CA ASP A 51 -12.70 9.94 -16.68
C ASP A 51 -13.72 8.89 -16.21
N THR A 52 -13.25 7.74 -15.72
CA THR A 52 -14.11 6.65 -15.20
C THR A 52 -14.32 6.73 -13.69
N PHE A 53 -13.69 7.70 -13.03
CA PHE A 53 -13.83 7.87 -11.59
C PHE A 53 -15.15 8.59 -11.27
N HIS A 54 -16.14 7.83 -10.79
CA HIS A 54 -17.49 8.33 -10.49
C HIS A 54 -17.68 8.89 -9.07
N GLY A 55 -16.60 8.99 -8.26
CA GLY A 55 -16.68 9.55 -6.91
C GLY A 55 -17.26 8.62 -5.85
N ASP A 56 -17.40 7.32 -6.13
CA ASP A 56 -17.90 6.31 -5.17
C ASP A 56 -16.95 6.10 -3.96
N SER A 57 -15.72 6.60 -4.05
CA SER A 57 -14.72 6.64 -2.97
C SER A 57 -13.89 7.91 -3.08
N SER A 58 -13.02 8.20 -2.11
CA SER A 58 -12.03 9.27 -2.30
C SER A 58 -11.03 8.92 -3.42
N ILE A 59 -10.41 9.93 -4.04
CA ILE A 59 -9.31 9.74 -5.02
C ILE A 59 -8.16 8.97 -4.37
N LYS A 60 -7.84 9.27 -3.10
CA LYS A 60 -6.84 8.54 -2.32
C LYS A 60 -7.19 7.06 -2.21
N THR A 61 -8.43 6.73 -1.84
CA THR A 61 -8.90 5.33 -1.74
C THR A 61 -8.75 4.61 -3.08
N TRP A 62 -9.12 5.30 -4.17
CA TRP A 62 -9.03 4.76 -5.52
C TRP A 62 -7.58 4.49 -5.94
N LEU A 63 -6.67 5.45 -5.73
CA LEU A 63 -5.24 5.28 -6.03
C LEU A 63 -4.62 4.13 -5.23
N ILE A 64 -4.87 4.08 -3.91
CA ILE A 64 -4.35 3.01 -3.04
C ILE A 64 -4.87 1.64 -3.47
N ARG A 65 -6.12 1.55 -3.94
CA ARG A 65 -6.64 0.30 -4.53
C ARG A 65 -5.85 -0.12 -5.77
N ILE A 66 -5.57 0.82 -6.68
CA ILE A 66 -4.78 0.54 -7.89
C ILE A 66 -3.38 0.07 -7.50
N THR A 67 -2.72 0.76 -6.56
CA THR A 67 -1.38 0.42 -6.06
C THR A 67 -1.34 -1.00 -5.51
N ILE A 68 -2.25 -1.35 -4.60
CA ILE A 68 -2.27 -2.67 -3.95
C ILE A 68 -2.49 -3.78 -4.98
N ASN A 69 -3.38 -3.57 -5.95
CA ASN A 69 -3.61 -4.55 -7.02
C ASN A 69 -2.35 -4.76 -7.85
N GLN A 70 -1.68 -3.68 -8.28
CA GLN A 70 -0.44 -3.80 -9.05
C GLN A 70 0.67 -4.49 -8.26
N CYS A 71 0.84 -4.19 -6.97
CA CYS A 71 1.81 -4.88 -6.12
C CYS A 71 1.52 -6.39 -6.04
N LYS A 72 0.24 -6.77 -5.88
CA LYS A 72 -0.18 -8.18 -5.85
C LYS A 72 0.09 -8.88 -7.18
N ASP A 73 -0.12 -8.19 -8.30
CA ASP A 73 0.18 -8.71 -9.64
C ASP A 73 1.69 -8.94 -9.84
N VAL A 74 2.54 -8.00 -9.40
CA VAL A 74 4.00 -8.15 -9.43
C VAL A 74 4.46 -9.35 -8.59
N LEU A 75 3.99 -9.47 -7.34
CA LEU A 75 4.32 -10.59 -6.46
C LEU A 75 3.85 -11.93 -7.02
N LYS A 76 2.65 -11.98 -7.61
CA LYS A 76 2.13 -13.18 -8.26
C LYS A 76 2.98 -13.58 -9.46
N SER A 77 3.40 -12.62 -10.30
CA SER A 77 4.28 -12.89 -11.45
C SER A 77 5.66 -13.39 -11.01
N ALA A 78 6.24 -12.78 -9.97
CA ALA A 78 7.51 -13.21 -9.40
C ALA A 78 7.43 -14.65 -8.86
N TYR A 79 6.39 -14.98 -8.11
CA TYR A 79 6.13 -16.33 -7.62
C TYR A 79 5.99 -17.34 -8.76
N GLN A 80 5.22 -17.01 -9.80
CA GLN A 80 5.05 -17.88 -10.97
C GLN A 80 6.38 -18.12 -11.73
N LYS A 81 7.24 -17.10 -11.81
CA LYS A 81 8.58 -17.23 -12.39
C LYS A 81 9.49 -18.12 -11.52
N GLN A 82 9.44 -17.98 -10.20
CA GLN A 82 10.22 -18.82 -9.27
C GLN A 82 9.73 -20.28 -9.26
N VAL A 83 8.42 -20.53 -9.31
CA VAL A 83 7.88 -21.90 -9.37
C VAL A 83 8.30 -22.63 -10.65
N ASN A 84 8.49 -21.90 -11.76
CA ASN A 84 9.01 -22.47 -13.02
C ASN A 84 10.54 -22.63 -13.05
N VAL A 85 11.27 -21.96 -12.14
CA VAL A 85 12.73 -22.04 -12.00
C VAL A 85 13.00 -22.51 -10.58
N GLY A 86 12.78 -23.81 -10.32
CA GLY A 86 12.78 -24.38 -8.98
C GLY A 86 14.00 -23.97 -8.15
N LEU A 87 13.80 -23.01 -7.23
CA LEU A 87 14.79 -22.54 -6.27
C LEU A 87 14.11 -21.76 -5.13
N GLU A 88 14.73 -21.91 -3.96
CA GLU A 88 14.24 -21.64 -2.60
C GLU A 88 13.84 -20.19 -2.30
N GLU A 89 12.97 -20.08 -1.28
CA GLU A 89 12.47 -18.86 -0.65
C GLU A 89 13.58 -17.82 -0.42
N VAL A 90 13.58 -16.77 -1.24
CA VAL A 90 14.34 -15.55 -0.94
C VAL A 90 13.55 -14.76 0.09
N ALA A 91 13.77 -15.07 1.36
CA ALA A 91 13.50 -14.16 2.46
C ALA A 91 14.48 -12.98 2.37
N CYS A 92 14.23 -12.03 1.46
CA CYS A 92 14.98 -10.78 1.42
C CYS A 92 14.49 -9.88 2.56
N ILE A 93 15.19 -9.99 3.68
CA ILE A 93 15.28 -8.92 4.68
C ILE A 93 16.23 -7.89 4.06
N SER A 94 15.72 -6.72 3.73
CA SER A 94 16.53 -5.62 3.20
C SER A 94 16.31 -4.37 4.07
N GLU A 95 17.42 -3.98 4.69
CA GLU A 95 17.67 -2.76 5.45
C GLU A 95 17.38 -1.50 4.61
N SER A 96 16.15 -1.01 4.66
CA SER A 96 15.85 0.40 4.36
C SER A 96 14.56 0.87 5.04
N ALA A 97 14.21 0.23 6.17
CA ALA A 97 13.19 0.74 7.07
C ALA A 97 13.62 2.06 7.74
N GLU A 98 14.94 2.34 7.75
CA GLU A 98 15.55 3.50 8.42
C GLU A 98 15.19 4.84 7.75
N GLN A 99 14.86 4.87 6.46
CA GLN A 99 14.56 6.14 5.78
C GLN A 99 13.11 6.62 6.00
N ILE A 100 12.20 5.73 6.45
CA ILE A 100 10.78 6.05 6.63
C ILE A 100 10.50 6.51 8.08
N ALA A 101 11.42 6.24 8.99
CA ALA A 101 11.32 6.59 10.41
C ALA A 101 12.23 7.76 10.77
N LEU A 102 11.94 8.95 10.25
CA LEU A 102 12.55 10.17 10.74
C LEU A 102 11.45 11.20 10.99
N GLU A 103 10.79 11.03 12.13
CA GLU A 103 10.34 12.10 13.03
C GLU A 103 9.68 11.47 14.28
N ASN A 104 10.46 11.41 15.37
CA ASN A 104 10.13 11.01 16.76
C ASN A 104 10.44 9.56 17.19
N ILE A 105 11.17 9.43 18.30
CA ILE A 105 11.58 8.16 18.93
C ILE A 105 10.36 7.33 19.39
N GLU A 106 9.23 7.96 19.73
CA GLU A 106 7.97 7.25 20.01
C GLU A 106 7.35 6.62 18.76
N ASN A 107 7.58 7.20 17.57
CA ASN A 107 7.14 6.62 16.30
C ASN A 107 7.93 5.35 15.95
N GLU A 108 9.20 5.24 16.33
CA GLU A 108 10.01 4.05 16.04
C GLU A 108 9.45 2.81 16.74
N ARG A 109 9.18 2.88 18.05
CA ARG A 109 8.62 1.73 18.79
C ARG A 109 7.26 1.31 18.24
N LEU A 110 6.40 2.29 17.90
CA LEU A 110 5.11 2.03 17.30
C LEU A 110 5.26 1.39 15.91
N TYR A 111 6.15 1.93 15.08
CA TYR A 111 6.45 1.43 13.75
C TYR A 111 6.94 -0.02 13.82
N GLN A 112 7.92 -0.32 14.66
CA GLN A 112 8.43 -1.67 14.87
C GLN A 112 7.32 -2.62 15.37
N SER A 113 6.44 -2.15 16.27
CA SER A 113 5.30 -2.94 16.75
C SER A 113 4.31 -3.27 15.64
N VAL A 114 4.05 -2.34 14.72
CA VAL A 114 3.21 -2.57 13.53
C VAL A 114 3.91 -3.51 12.56
N MET A 115 5.22 -3.37 12.36
CA MET A 115 6.02 -4.26 11.53
C MET A 115 6.18 -5.67 12.13
N ALA A 116 5.98 -5.86 13.44
CA ALA A 116 5.94 -7.17 14.08
C ALA A 116 4.60 -7.91 13.89
N LEU A 117 3.54 -7.23 13.44
CA LEU A 117 2.25 -7.87 13.19
C LEU A 117 2.33 -8.87 12.02
N LYS A 118 1.45 -9.89 12.07
CA LYS A 118 1.21 -10.78 10.92
C LYS A 118 0.81 -9.94 9.68
N PRO A 119 1.17 -10.36 8.45
CA PRO A 119 0.92 -9.59 7.23
C PRO A 119 -0.53 -9.08 7.11
N ASP A 120 -1.50 -9.98 7.26
CA ASP A 120 -2.94 -9.66 7.20
C ASP A 120 -3.41 -8.63 8.22
N TYR A 121 -2.75 -8.56 9.39
CA TYR A 121 -3.08 -7.63 10.46
C TYR A 121 -2.42 -6.28 10.23
N ARG A 122 -1.17 -6.30 9.76
CA ARG A 122 -0.44 -5.11 9.38
C ARG A 122 -1.14 -4.37 8.24
N GLU A 123 -1.56 -5.10 7.22
CA GLU A 123 -2.25 -4.56 6.03
C GLU A 123 -3.50 -3.77 6.42
N VAL A 124 -4.37 -4.33 7.28
CA VAL A 124 -5.58 -3.62 7.73
C VAL A 124 -5.29 -2.44 8.66
N ILE A 125 -4.23 -2.51 9.48
CA ILE A 125 -3.83 -1.40 10.35
C ILE A 125 -3.30 -0.23 9.53
N LEU A 126 -2.43 -0.49 8.55
CA LEU A 126 -1.92 0.57 7.66
C LEU A 126 -3.04 1.21 6.86
N LEU A 127 -3.95 0.42 6.29
CA LEU A 127 -5.09 0.98 5.56
C LEU A 127 -6.00 1.82 6.46
N ARG A 128 -6.22 1.38 7.70
CA ARG A 128 -7.08 2.11 8.64
C ARG A 128 -6.45 3.40 9.17
N TYR A 129 -5.20 3.36 9.59
CA TYR A 129 -4.59 4.44 10.36
C TYR A 129 -3.67 5.34 9.52
N TYR A 130 -2.92 4.76 8.57
CA TYR A 130 -2.05 5.53 7.67
C TYR A 130 -2.86 6.11 6.50
N HIS A 131 -3.67 5.27 5.85
CA HIS A 131 -4.51 5.72 4.72
C HIS A 131 -5.84 6.34 5.15
N GLN A 132 -6.24 6.18 6.43
CA GLN A 132 -7.48 6.72 7.02
C GLN A 132 -8.77 6.13 6.40
N LEU A 133 -8.69 4.93 5.80
CA LEU A 133 -9.82 4.29 5.15
C LEU A 133 -10.84 3.77 6.17
N ALA A 134 -12.12 3.85 5.81
CA ALA A 134 -13.19 3.22 6.58
C ALA A 134 -13.16 1.69 6.40
N PRO A 135 -13.63 0.88 7.38
CA PRO A 135 -13.63 -0.57 7.25
C PRO A 135 -14.30 -1.11 5.99
N GLY A 136 -15.34 -0.41 5.48
CA GLY A 136 -16.00 -0.75 4.22
C GLY A 136 -15.11 -0.51 2.99
N GLU A 137 -14.35 0.58 2.97
CA GLU A 137 -13.38 0.85 1.89
C GLU A 137 -12.23 -0.16 1.93
N ILE A 138 -11.74 -0.51 3.13
CA ILE A 138 -10.72 -1.55 3.30
C ILE A 138 -11.23 -2.89 2.76
N ALA A 139 -12.49 -3.24 3.04
CA ALA A 139 -13.12 -4.45 2.51
C ALA A 139 -13.15 -4.46 0.98
N GLN A 140 -13.46 -3.33 0.35
CA GLN A 140 -13.43 -3.18 -1.12
C GLN A 140 -12.01 -3.27 -1.70
N VAL A 141 -11.04 -2.59 -1.06
CA VAL A 141 -9.64 -2.56 -1.48
C VAL A 141 -9.01 -3.96 -1.40
N LEU A 142 -9.27 -4.69 -0.31
CA LEU A 142 -8.72 -6.01 -0.09
C LEU A 142 -9.56 -7.14 -0.68
N GLN A 143 -10.75 -6.84 -1.21
CA GLN A 143 -11.74 -7.81 -1.69
C GLN A 143 -12.10 -8.85 -0.62
N LEU A 144 -12.34 -8.38 0.61
CA LEU A 144 -12.69 -9.22 1.77
C LEU A 144 -14.05 -8.81 2.34
N SER A 145 -14.66 -9.68 3.14
CA SER A 145 -15.91 -9.33 3.83
C SER A 145 -15.68 -8.27 4.92
N ASN A 146 -16.67 -7.40 5.13
CA ASN A 146 -16.66 -6.44 6.24
C ASN A 146 -16.45 -7.12 7.61
N GLY A 147 -17.02 -8.33 7.78
CA GLY A 147 -16.81 -9.14 8.99
C GLY A 147 -15.34 -9.51 9.18
N THR A 148 -14.69 -10.00 8.11
CA THR A 148 -13.26 -10.32 8.11
C THR A 148 -12.40 -9.11 8.47
N ILE A 149 -12.67 -7.94 7.88
CA ILE A 149 -11.93 -6.71 8.18
C ILE A 149 -12.09 -6.31 9.66
N ARG A 150 -13.32 -6.32 10.19
CA ARG A 150 -13.57 -6.00 11.61
C ARG A 150 -12.84 -6.96 12.54
N THR A 151 -12.87 -8.27 12.25
CA THR A 151 -12.14 -9.27 13.05
C THR A 151 -10.63 -9.05 12.97
N ARG A 152 -10.07 -8.81 11.77
CA ARG A 152 -8.64 -8.54 11.60
C ARG A 152 -8.22 -7.28 12.34
N LEU A 153 -8.97 -6.18 12.22
CA LEU A 153 -8.69 -4.94 12.95
C LEU A 153 -8.72 -5.15 14.47
N SER A 154 -9.77 -5.79 14.98
CA SER A 154 -9.89 -6.06 16.42
C SER A 154 -8.71 -6.89 16.95
N ARG A 155 -8.34 -7.97 16.24
CA ARG A 155 -7.20 -8.81 16.59
C ARG A 155 -5.87 -8.06 16.49
N ALA A 156 -5.68 -7.28 15.42
CA ALA A 156 -4.48 -6.49 15.22
C ALA A 156 -4.27 -5.45 16.34
N THR A 157 -5.33 -4.71 16.71
CA THR A 157 -5.28 -3.75 17.82
C THR A 157 -5.04 -4.44 19.16
N ALA A 158 -5.65 -5.61 19.41
CA ALA A 158 -5.39 -6.39 20.62
C ALA A 158 -3.93 -6.87 20.70
N THR A 159 -3.33 -7.29 19.57
CA THR A 159 -1.92 -7.66 19.50
C THR A 159 -1.01 -6.45 19.73
N LEU A 160 -1.27 -5.30 19.10
CA LEU A 160 -0.49 -4.07 19.31
C LEU A 160 -0.52 -3.64 20.77
N ARG A 161 -1.68 -3.68 21.43
CA ARG A 161 -1.78 -3.36 22.86
C ARG A 161 -0.89 -4.25 23.73
N LYS A 162 -0.73 -5.54 23.39
CA LYS A 162 0.14 -6.47 24.14
C LYS A 162 1.62 -6.22 23.91
N ILE A 163 2.00 -5.64 22.77
CA ILE A 163 3.40 -5.33 22.43
C ILE A 163 3.82 -3.98 23.04
N LEU A 164 2.88 -3.05 23.11
CA LEU A 164 3.10 -1.69 23.61
C LEU A 164 2.99 -1.58 25.14
N THR A 165 2.22 -2.48 25.78
CA THR A 165 2.21 -2.65 27.24
C THR A 165 3.48 -3.37 27.69
#